data_AF-A0AAV2GU04-F1
#
_entry.id   AF-A0AAV2GU04-F1
#
_cell.length_a   1.000
_cell.length_b   1.000
_cell.length_c   1.000
_cell.angle_alpha   90.00
_cell.angle_beta   90.00
_cell.angle_gamma   90.00
#
_symmetry.space_group_name_H-M   'P 1'
#
loop_
_entity.id
_entity.type
_entity.pdbx_description
1 polymer ?
#
loop_
_entity_poly.entity_id
_entity_poly.type
_entity_poly.pdbx_seq_one_letter_code
_entity_poly.pdbx_strand_id
1 'polypeptide(L)'
;MPTFHGYGKSGTVEAPVTYANYGGLKEFATLKEMGIKVSGTIVLARYGKIFRGDNVDNPYAAGAIGTIIYIYRKDYGGGGKNTRWFPDAKWMPPTGVQVDSVYREAGDPTTPGWPSTEACEDSL
;
A
#
# COMPACT_ATOMS: atom_id res chain seq x y z
N MET A 1 -11.64 -14.90 -2.22
CA MET A 1 -10.80 -14.26 -1.19
C MET A 1 -11.21 -12.80 -1.09
N PRO A 2 -11.42 -12.23 0.11
CA PRO A 2 -11.65 -10.79 0.25
C PRO A 2 -10.42 -9.98 -0.17
N THR A 3 -10.58 -8.68 -0.40
CA THR A 3 -9.48 -7.78 -0.76
C THR A 3 -8.72 -7.34 0.50
N PHE A 4 -7.43 -7.66 0.58
CA PHE A 4 -6.56 -7.24 1.69
C PHE A 4 -5.10 -7.14 1.23
N HIS A 5 -4.24 -6.53 2.06
CA HIS A 5 -2.80 -6.58 1.91
C HIS A 5 -2.20 -7.62 2.87
N GLY A 6 -1.44 -8.58 2.33
CA GLY A 6 -0.73 -9.57 3.15
C GLY A 6 0.30 -8.89 4.06
N TYR A 7 0.44 -9.37 5.29
CA TYR A 7 1.27 -8.78 6.35
C TYR A 7 0.88 -7.37 6.80
N GLY A 8 -0.29 -6.87 6.39
CA GLY A 8 -0.86 -5.66 6.97
C GLY A 8 -1.20 -5.86 8.45
N LYS A 9 -0.92 -4.85 9.28
CA LYS A 9 -1.26 -4.88 10.70
C LYS A 9 -2.78 -4.83 10.88
N SER A 10 -3.34 -5.79 11.62
CA SER A 10 -4.74 -5.76 12.05
C SER A 10 -4.99 -4.60 13.01
N GLY A 11 -6.15 -3.93 12.88
CA GLY A 11 -6.54 -2.86 13.77
C GLY A 11 -7.75 -2.09 13.25
N THR A 12 -8.24 -1.16 14.08
CA THR A 12 -9.31 -0.22 13.72
C THR A 12 -8.89 1.16 14.19
N VAL A 13 -8.96 2.14 13.29
CA VAL A 13 -8.60 3.54 13.57
C VAL A 13 -9.61 4.44 12.89
N GLU A 14 -9.87 5.60 13.48
CA GLU A 14 -10.68 6.66 12.90
C GLU A 14 -9.89 7.96 13.01
N ALA A 15 -9.69 8.63 11.87
CA ALA A 15 -8.96 9.88 11.80
C ALA A 15 -9.22 10.60 10.47
N PRO A 16 -8.89 11.91 10.37
CA PRO A 16 -8.89 12.63 9.11
C PRO A 16 -7.99 11.97 8.05
N VAL A 17 -8.28 12.23 6.78
CA VAL A 17 -7.53 11.68 5.65
C VAL A 17 -6.57 12.70 5.07
N THR A 18 -5.31 12.30 4.87
CA THR A 18 -4.31 13.09 4.12
C THR A 18 -3.99 12.41 2.80
N TYR A 19 -4.09 13.13 1.69
CA TYR A 19 -3.73 12.60 0.38
C TYR A 19 -2.22 12.79 0.10
N ALA A 20 -1.52 11.71 -0.26
CA ALA A 20 -0.07 11.72 -0.42
C ALA A 20 0.40 11.20 -1.79
N ASN A 21 -0.35 11.43 -2.87
CA ASN A 21 0.00 10.96 -4.23
C ASN A 21 0.41 9.48 -4.26
N TYR A 22 1.63 9.10 -4.67
CA TYR A 22 2.07 7.69 -4.66
C TYR A 22 2.69 7.23 -3.31
N GLY A 23 2.66 8.06 -2.28
CA GLY A 23 3.19 7.72 -0.94
C GLY A 23 4.72 7.71 -0.86
N GLY A 24 5.42 8.38 -1.77
CA GLY A 24 6.88 8.46 -1.77
C GLY A 24 7.42 9.42 -0.71
N LEU A 25 8.71 9.30 -0.39
CA LEU A 25 9.38 10.20 0.56
C LEU A 25 9.31 11.66 0.14
N LYS A 26 9.38 11.94 -1.17
CA LYS A 26 9.27 13.30 -1.71
C LYS A 26 7.90 13.91 -1.40
N GLU A 27 6.83 13.15 -1.55
CA GLU A 27 5.48 13.59 -1.22
C GLU A 27 5.36 14.03 0.24
N PHE A 28 5.91 13.26 1.18
CA PHE A 28 5.90 13.64 2.60
C PHE A 28 6.75 14.86 2.91
N ALA A 29 7.88 15.05 2.23
CA ALA A 29 8.67 16.28 2.31
C ALA A 29 7.86 17.49 1.83
N THR A 30 7.18 17.38 0.68
CA THR A 30 6.31 18.43 0.14
C THR A 30 5.13 18.73 1.07
N LEU A 31 4.46 17.72 1.62
CA LEU A 31 3.37 17.92 2.59
C LEU A 31 3.85 18.70 3.82
N LYS A 32 5.05 18.37 4.32
CA LYS A 32 5.67 19.10 5.44
C LYS A 32 5.97 20.55 5.08
N GLU A 33 6.52 20.82 3.89
CA GLU A 33 6.77 22.19 3.39
C GLU A 33 5.47 23.00 3.25
N MET A 34 4.38 22.34 2.86
CA MET A 34 3.04 22.94 2.77
C MET A 34 2.37 23.14 4.15
N GLY A 35 3.01 22.73 5.25
CA GLY A 35 2.42 22.81 6.59
C GLY A 35 1.28 21.81 6.84
N ILE A 36 1.16 20.76 6.02
CA ILE A 36 0.12 19.73 6.17
C ILE A 36 0.59 18.71 7.21
N LYS A 37 -0.21 18.55 8.27
CA LYS A 37 0.05 17.59 9.35
C LYS A 37 -0.39 16.18 8.95
N VAL A 38 0.57 15.29 8.74
CA VAL A 38 0.32 13.86 8.46
C VAL A 38 0.17 13.04 9.74
N SER A 39 0.88 13.42 10.80
CA SER A 39 0.85 12.68 12.07
C SER A 39 -0.57 12.60 12.64
N GLY A 40 -1.01 11.38 12.96
CA GLY A 40 -2.35 11.09 13.47
C GLY A 40 -3.44 10.96 12.40
N THR A 41 -3.09 11.00 11.10
CA THR A 41 -4.06 10.88 9.99
C THR A 41 -4.03 9.50 9.34
N ILE A 42 -5.06 9.20 8.54
CA ILE A 42 -5.06 8.08 7.59
C ILE A 42 -4.56 8.60 6.24
N VAL A 43 -3.52 8.00 5.68
CA VAL A 43 -2.99 8.42 4.38
C VAL A 43 -3.71 7.73 3.24
N LEU A 44 -4.19 8.49 2.25
CA LEU A 44 -4.67 7.97 0.97
C LEU A 44 -3.55 8.09 -0.07
N ALA A 45 -3.11 6.95 -0.60
CA ALA A 45 -2.04 6.87 -1.59
C ALA A 45 -2.43 6.02 -2.80
N ARG A 46 -1.92 6.39 -3.97
CA ARG A 46 -2.07 5.69 -5.24
C ARG A 46 -1.09 4.53 -5.27
N TYR A 47 -1.57 3.37 -5.68
CA TYR A 47 -0.71 2.27 -6.06
C TYR A 47 0.17 2.63 -7.27
N GLY A 48 1.43 2.17 -7.24
CA GLY A 48 2.39 2.31 -8.33
C GLY A 48 3.57 3.21 -7.98
N LYS A 49 4.53 3.32 -8.91
CA LYS A 49 5.78 4.13 -8.84
C LYS A 49 6.80 3.71 -7.77
N ILE A 50 6.36 3.23 -6.62
CA ILE A 50 7.18 2.70 -5.52
C ILE A 50 6.70 1.29 -5.14
N PHE A 51 7.45 0.60 -4.29
CA PHE A 51 6.99 -0.66 -3.75
C PHE A 51 5.79 -0.42 -2.82
N ARG A 52 4.78 -1.29 -2.84
CA ARG A 52 3.56 -1.07 -2.03
C ARG A 52 3.82 -1.12 -0.51
N GLY A 53 4.87 -1.82 -0.07
CA GLY A 53 5.33 -1.71 1.31
C GLY A 53 5.80 -0.30 1.65
N ASP A 54 6.43 0.43 0.71
CA ASP A 54 6.76 1.86 0.91
C ASP A 54 5.49 2.72 1.10
N ASN A 55 4.37 2.34 0.48
CA ASN A 55 3.09 3.01 0.72
C ASN A 55 2.57 2.81 2.16
N VAL A 56 3.12 1.87 2.94
CA VAL A 56 2.79 1.67 4.36
C VAL A 56 3.89 2.27 5.24
N ASP A 57 5.15 1.95 4.94
CA ASP A 57 6.32 2.35 5.73
C ASP A 57 6.51 3.88 5.75
N ASN A 58 6.34 4.56 4.61
CA ASN A 58 6.56 6.01 4.53
C ASN A 58 5.50 6.82 5.30
N PRO A 59 4.18 6.57 5.15
CA PRO A 59 3.18 7.19 6.01
C PRO A 59 3.42 6.91 7.49
N TYR A 60 3.77 5.67 7.82
CA TYR A 60 4.04 5.28 9.21
C TYR A 60 5.21 6.08 9.79
N ALA A 61 6.31 6.22 9.04
CA ALA A 61 7.45 7.05 9.41
C ALA A 61 7.08 8.56 9.53
N ALA A 62 6.10 9.02 8.77
CA ALA A 62 5.52 10.37 8.89
C ALA A 62 4.49 10.52 10.03
N GLY A 63 4.25 9.45 10.81
CA GLY A 63 3.35 9.42 11.96
C GLY A 63 1.88 9.17 11.61
N ALA A 64 1.55 8.75 10.39
CA ALA A 64 0.22 8.31 10.04
C ALA A 64 -0.17 7.05 10.84
N ILE A 65 -1.47 6.89 11.10
CA ILE A 65 -2.00 5.76 11.88
C ILE A 65 -2.70 4.71 11.02
N GLY A 66 -2.76 4.94 9.71
CA GLY A 66 -3.28 4.01 8.72
C GLY A 66 -3.00 4.48 7.29
N THR A 67 -3.09 3.55 6.34
CA THR A 67 -2.94 3.83 4.91
C THR A 67 -4.03 3.13 4.13
N ILE A 68 -4.63 3.85 3.18
CA ILE A 68 -5.47 3.31 2.11
C ILE A 68 -4.69 3.41 0.80
N ILE A 69 -4.49 2.27 0.14
CA ILE A 69 -3.87 2.19 -1.17
C ILE A 69 -4.96 1.96 -2.21
N TYR A 70 -5.05 2.81 -3.23
CA TYR A 70 -6.06 2.69 -4.28
C TYR A 70 -5.43 2.73 -5.67
N ILE A 71 -6.12 2.13 -6.64
CA ILE A 71 -5.69 2.13 -8.03
C ILE A 71 -6.22 3.40 -8.71
N TYR A 72 -5.31 4.19 -9.26
CA TYR A 72 -5.71 5.37 -10.01
C TYR A 72 -6.06 5.04 -11.46
N ARG A 73 -7.25 5.48 -11.89
CA ARG A 73 -7.79 5.25 -13.25
C ARG A 73 -6.84 5.69 -14.36
N LYS A 74 -6.06 6.76 -14.16
CA LYS A 74 -5.11 7.24 -15.17
C LYS A 74 -3.97 6.25 -15.40
N ASP A 75 -3.60 5.49 -14.37
CA ASP A 75 -2.43 4.61 -14.41
C ASP A 75 -2.80 3.20 -14.88
N TYR A 76 -3.94 2.67 -14.41
CA TYR A 76 -4.33 1.28 -14.66
C TYR A 76 -5.74 1.12 -15.25
N GLY A 77 -6.55 2.18 -15.27
CA GLY A 77 -7.91 2.19 -15.80
C GLY A 77 -8.03 2.79 -17.21
N GLY A 78 -6.91 2.90 -17.93
CA GLY A 78 -6.78 3.32 -19.34
C GLY A 78 -6.97 4.82 -19.65
N GLY A 79 -7.32 5.65 -18.67
CA GLY A 79 -7.19 7.12 -18.69
C GLY A 79 -8.07 7.94 -19.67
N GLY A 80 -8.53 7.38 -20.79
CA GLY A 80 -9.28 8.07 -21.85
C GLY A 80 -10.77 8.24 -21.56
N LYS A 81 -11.45 9.17 -22.24
CA LYS A 81 -12.89 9.43 -22.04
C LYS A 81 -13.79 8.26 -22.46
N ASN A 82 -13.37 7.47 -23.45
CA ASN A 82 -14.12 6.31 -23.99
C ASN A 82 -13.48 4.98 -23.61
N THR A 83 -12.76 4.94 -22.48
CA THR A 83 -12.11 3.71 -22.03
C THR A 83 -13.14 2.70 -21.57
N ARG A 84 -13.09 1.50 -22.17
CA ARG A 84 -13.73 0.30 -21.64
C ARG A 84 -12.80 -0.41 -20.65
N TRP A 85 -13.36 -1.27 -19.81
CA TRP A 85 -12.63 -2.10 -18.84
C TRP A 85 -12.88 -3.57 -19.11
N PHE A 86 -12.19 -4.45 -18.37
CA PHE A 86 -12.48 -5.88 -18.42
C PHE A 86 -13.97 -6.14 -18.16
N PRO A 87 -14.64 -7.02 -18.95
CA PRO A 87 -14.06 -7.93 -19.95
C PRO A 87 -13.84 -7.33 -21.35
N ASP A 88 -14.37 -6.14 -21.66
CA ASP A 88 -14.38 -5.57 -23.02
C ASP A 88 -13.05 -4.91 -23.44
N ALA A 89 -12.11 -4.75 -22.51
CA ALA A 89 -10.77 -4.23 -22.73
C ALA A 89 -9.81 -4.68 -21.62
N LYS A 90 -8.50 -4.52 -21.85
CA LYS A 90 -7.44 -4.92 -20.91
C LYS A 90 -7.35 -4.09 -19.61
N TRP A 91 -8.11 -3.01 -19.48
CA TRP A 91 -7.97 -2.06 -18.39
C TRP A 91 -8.73 -2.49 -17.14
N MET A 92 -8.20 -2.15 -15.96
CA MET A 92 -8.81 -2.51 -14.69
C MET A 92 -10.16 -1.83 -14.51
N PRO A 93 -11.23 -2.56 -14.16
CA PRO A 93 -12.54 -1.97 -13.85
C PRO A 93 -12.49 -1.13 -12.57
N PRO A 94 -13.46 -0.21 -12.35
CA PRO A 94 -13.53 0.62 -11.14
C PRO A 94 -13.70 -0.18 -9.84
N THR A 95 -14.20 -1.40 -9.94
CA THR A 95 -14.35 -2.35 -8.83
C THR A 95 -13.11 -3.21 -8.60
N GLY A 96 -12.08 -3.09 -9.46
CA GLY A 96 -10.85 -3.86 -9.35
C GLY A 96 -9.95 -3.33 -8.24
N VAL A 97 -9.46 -4.23 -7.40
CA VAL A 97 -8.52 -3.95 -6.33
C VAL A 97 -7.28 -4.80 -6.53
N GLN A 98 -6.10 -4.21 -6.43
CA GLN A 98 -4.85 -4.97 -6.41
C GLN A 98 -4.66 -5.57 -5.01
N VAL A 99 -4.38 -6.87 -4.97
CA VAL A 99 -4.11 -7.63 -3.75
C VAL A 99 -2.70 -8.16 -3.82
N ASP A 100 -1.92 -7.93 -2.77
CA ASP A 100 -0.53 -8.35 -2.68
C ASP A 100 0.02 -8.12 -1.25
N SER A 101 1.23 -8.61 -0.99
CA SER A 101 2.00 -8.42 0.24
C SER A 101 2.58 -7.01 0.36
N VAL A 102 2.51 -6.44 1.57
CA VAL A 102 3.27 -5.23 1.95
C VAL A 102 4.59 -5.57 2.66
N TYR A 103 4.89 -6.85 2.87
CA TYR A 103 6.16 -7.30 3.43
C TYR A 103 7.31 -7.12 2.44
N ARG A 104 8.42 -6.54 2.91
CA ARG A 104 9.55 -6.13 2.07
C ARG A 104 10.62 -7.21 1.93
N GLU A 105 10.81 -8.04 2.93
CA GLU A 105 11.94 -8.97 2.93
C GLU A 105 11.65 -10.23 2.11
N ALA A 106 12.71 -11.01 1.87
CA ALA A 106 12.63 -12.23 1.09
C ALA A 106 12.32 -13.43 1.98
N GLY A 107 11.48 -14.33 1.47
CA GLY A 107 11.16 -15.60 2.12
C GLY A 107 10.13 -15.47 3.24
N ASP A 108 10.06 -16.52 4.06
CA ASP A 108 9.23 -16.58 5.25
C ASP A 108 9.79 -15.64 6.32
N PRO A 109 8.98 -14.68 6.84
CA PRO A 109 9.41 -13.75 7.89
C PRO A 109 9.88 -14.43 9.18
N THR A 110 9.48 -15.67 9.42
CA THR A 110 9.82 -16.41 10.64
C THR A 110 11.12 -17.21 10.53
N THR A 111 11.65 -17.43 9.33
CA THR A 111 12.89 -18.17 9.09
C THR A 111 13.82 -17.45 8.09
N PRO A 112 14.24 -16.20 8.38
CA PRO A 112 15.06 -15.42 7.45
C PRO A 112 16.39 -16.11 7.17
N GLY A 113 16.64 -16.40 5.88
CA GLY A 113 17.87 -17.04 5.43
C GLY A 113 17.91 -18.58 5.58
N TRP A 114 16.85 -19.20 6.08
CA TRP A 114 16.77 -20.65 6.31
C TRP A 114 15.50 -21.25 5.70
N PRO A 115 15.50 -22.57 5.37
CA PRO A 115 14.28 -23.26 4.97
C PRO A 115 13.27 -23.36 6.11
N SER A 116 12.00 -23.01 5.86
CA SER A 116 10.89 -23.23 6.79
C SER A 116 10.56 -24.72 6.91
N THR A 117 11.24 -25.41 7.83
CA THR A 117 11.04 -26.85 8.10
C THR A 117 10.67 -27.08 9.57
N GLU A 118 9.98 -28.18 9.87
CA GLU A 118 9.56 -28.52 11.25
C GLU A 118 10.74 -28.57 12.24
N ALA A 119 11.95 -28.92 11.77
CA ALA A 119 13.15 -29.00 12.60
C ALA A 119 13.64 -27.64 13.16
N CYS A 120 13.10 -26.51 12.67
CA CYS A 120 13.46 -25.18 13.18
C CYS A 120 12.83 -24.87 14.56
N GLU A 121 11.76 -25.54 14.99
CA GLU A 121 11.11 -25.24 16.27
C GLU A 121 11.94 -25.69 17.50
N ASP A 122 12.88 -26.62 17.34
CA ASP A 122 13.63 -27.22 18.45
C ASP A 122 14.93 -26.46 18.84
N SER A 123 15.17 -25.27 18.29
CA SER A 123 16.46 -24.57 18.45
C SER A 123 16.38 -23.15 19.04
N LEU A 124 15.23 -22.76 19.62
CA LEU A 124 15.05 -21.49 20.35
C LEU A 124 14.77 -21.72 21.84
#